data_AF-A0A968KV18-F1
#
_entry.id   AF-A0A968KV18-F1
#
_cell.length_a   1.000
_cell.length_b   1.000
_cell.length_c   1.000
_cell.angle_alpha   90.00
_cell.angle_beta   90.00
_cell.angle_gamma   90.00
#
_symmetry.space_group_name_H-M   'P 1'
#
loop_
_entity.id
_entity.type
_entity.pdbx_description
1 polymer ?
#
loop_
_entity_poly.entity_id
_entity_poly.type
_entity_poly.pdbx_seq_one_letter_code
_entity_poly.pdbx_strand_id
1 'polypeptide(L)'
;AKSVRAANNFNFEPIKEVAYLFIGIFTCMIPALMLLNARGGELGLASPASYFWATGILSAFLDNAPTYLTFLATAMGSLGIEEAVGMTTNAQAEQVLVGISAGAVFMGAMTYIGNGPNFMVKAIAEESGIRMPS
;
A
#
# COMPACT_ATOMS: atom_id res chain seq x y z
N ALA A 1 25.35 -3.54 21.65
CA ALA A 1 24.00 -3.14 21.17
C ALA A 1 23.30 -2.11 22.08
N LYS A 2 23.17 -2.35 23.40
CA LYS A 2 22.46 -1.42 24.30
C LYS A 2 23.13 -0.04 24.42
N SER A 3 24.46 0.01 24.53
CA SER A 3 25.25 1.23 24.52
C SER A 3 25.12 2.04 23.23
N VAL A 4 25.15 1.36 22.07
CA VAL A 4 24.98 1.98 20.74
C VAL A 4 23.58 2.59 20.60
N ARG A 5 22.53 1.87 21.03
CA ARG A 5 21.15 2.41 21.00
C ARG A 5 20.99 3.64 21.88
N ALA A 6 21.55 3.61 23.09
CA ALA A 6 21.53 4.76 24.00
C ALA A 6 22.30 5.96 23.40
N ALA A 7 23.46 5.73 22.79
CA ALA A 7 24.25 6.77 22.14
C ALA A 7 23.54 7.40 20.92
N ASN A 8 22.60 6.69 20.30
CA ASN A 8 21.80 7.18 19.16
C ASN A 8 20.38 7.60 19.58
N ASN A 9 20.09 7.72 20.89
CA ASN A 9 18.76 8.04 21.42
C ASN A 9 17.63 7.17 20.83
N PHE A 10 17.93 5.91 20.51
CA PHE A 10 16.99 5.02 19.85
C PHE A 10 15.82 4.67 20.77
N ASN A 11 14.58 4.89 20.29
CA ASN A 11 13.33 4.55 20.98
C ASN A 11 12.43 3.68 20.10
N PHE A 12 11.66 2.77 20.70
CA PHE A 12 10.69 1.92 20.00
C PHE A 12 9.32 2.57 19.83
N GLU A 13 9.08 3.72 20.46
CA GLU A 13 7.76 4.38 20.42
C GLU A 13 7.27 4.68 18.99
N PRO A 14 8.09 5.22 18.06
CA PRO A 14 7.65 5.44 16.69
C PRO A 14 7.21 4.15 15.97
N ILE A 15 7.88 3.03 16.26
CA ILE A 15 7.53 1.72 15.69
C ILE A 15 6.17 1.24 16.23
N LYS A 16 5.88 1.47 17.52
CA LYS A 16 4.58 1.11 18.11
C LYS A 16 3.45 1.93 17.52
N GLU A 17 3.65 3.24 17.36
CA GLU A 17 2.65 4.14 16.74
C GLU A 17 2.27 3.66 15.34
N VAL A 18 3.29 3.36 14.52
CA VAL A 18 3.09 2.80 13.17
C VAL A 18 2.35 1.45 13.25
N ALA A 19 2.72 0.56 14.16
CA ALA A 19 2.05 -0.74 14.31
C ALA A 19 0.56 -0.59 14.65
N TYR A 20 0.20 0.29 15.59
CA TYR A 20 -1.20 0.57 15.94
C TYR A 20 -1.98 1.16 14.76
N LEU A 21 -1.37 2.07 14.00
CA LEU A 21 -1.97 2.66 12.81
C LEU A 21 -2.30 1.58 11.76
N PHE A 22 -1.35 0.70 11.44
CA PHE A 22 -1.57 -0.36 10.46
C PHE A 22 -2.62 -1.38 10.92
N ILE A 23 -2.64 -1.76 12.20
CA ILE A 23 -3.70 -2.63 12.75
C ILE A 23 -5.08 -2.00 12.55
N GLY A 24 -5.23 -0.71 12.85
CA GLY A 24 -6.47 0.03 12.64
C GLY A 24 -6.88 0.06 11.17
N ILE A 25 -5.97 0.43 10.27
CA ILE A 25 -6.21 0.50 8.82
C ILE A 25 -6.65 -0.85 8.28
N PHE A 26 -5.88 -1.93 8.50
CA PHE A 26 -6.21 -3.25 7.95
C PHE A 26 -7.51 -3.82 8.50
N THR A 27 -7.82 -3.59 9.79
CA THR A 27 -9.10 -4.02 10.37
C THR A 27 -10.28 -3.32 9.70
N CYS A 28 -10.19 -2.00 9.52
CA CYS A 28 -11.23 -1.21 8.85
C CYS A 28 -11.35 -1.50 7.36
N MET A 29 -10.29 -2.02 6.72
CA MET A 29 -10.31 -2.38 5.31
C MET A 29 -11.09 -3.65 5.00
N ILE A 30 -11.22 -4.59 5.95
CA ILE A 30 -11.90 -5.88 5.71
C ILE A 30 -13.25 -5.73 4.98
N PRO A 31 -14.22 -4.92 5.45
CA PRO A 31 -15.51 -4.77 4.75
C PRO A 31 -15.36 -4.12 3.36
N ALA A 32 -14.42 -3.19 3.20
CA ALA A 32 -14.16 -2.56 1.89
C ALA A 32 -13.58 -3.57 0.89
N LEU A 33 -12.64 -4.42 1.33
CA LEU A 33 -12.05 -5.48 0.50
C LEU A 33 -13.10 -6.52 0.09
N MET A 34 -14.01 -6.89 1.00
CA MET A 34 -15.13 -7.78 0.67
C MET A 34 -16.06 -7.16 -0.38
N LEU A 35 -16.37 -5.87 -0.26
CA LEU A 35 -17.19 -5.17 -1.24
C LEU A 35 -16.52 -5.10 -2.62
N LEU A 36 -15.22 -4.81 -2.65
CA LEU A 36 -14.44 -4.78 -3.89
C LEU A 36 -14.28 -6.17 -4.51
N ASN A 37 -14.17 -7.21 -3.69
CA ASN A 37 -14.18 -8.58 -4.20
C ASN A 37 -15.55 -8.97 -4.77
N ALA A 38 -16.65 -8.50 -4.18
CA ALA A 38 -18.00 -8.79 -4.69
C ALA A 38 -18.40 -7.94 -5.92
N ARG A 39 -17.96 -6.67 -5.98
CA ARG A 39 -18.46 -5.67 -6.94
C ARG A 39 -17.38 -4.91 -7.69
N GLY A 40 -16.11 -5.30 -7.55
CA GLY A 40 -14.96 -4.61 -8.15
C GLY A 40 -15.02 -4.54 -9.68
N GLY A 41 -15.68 -5.50 -10.33
CA GLY A 41 -15.90 -5.49 -11.78
C GLY A 41 -16.68 -4.27 -12.28
N GLU A 42 -17.47 -3.62 -11.42
CA GLU A 42 -18.21 -2.40 -11.75
C GLU A 42 -17.31 -1.17 -11.91
N LEU A 43 -16.06 -1.22 -11.43
CA LEU A 43 -15.10 -0.12 -11.56
C LEU A 43 -14.53 0.02 -12.99
N GLY A 44 -14.78 -0.95 -13.88
CA GLY A 44 -14.39 -0.86 -15.29
C GLY A 44 -12.89 -1.06 -15.55
N LEU A 45 -12.14 -1.59 -14.59
CA LEU A 45 -10.72 -1.93 -14.77
C LEU A 45 -10.58 -3.22 -15.57
N ALA A 46 -10.15 -3.10 -16.83
CA ALA A 46 -10.17 -4.20 -17.79
C ALA A 46 -8.77 -4.64 -18.28
N SER A 47 -7.72 -3.88 -17.98
CA SER A 47 -6.37 -4.16 -18.49
C SER A 47 -5.27 -4.01 -17.43
N PRO A 48 -4.13 -4.72 -17.57
CA PRO A 48 -2.97 -4.54 -16.70
C PRO A 48 -2.52 -3.08 -16.58
N ALA A 49 -2.59 -2.32 -17.66
CA ALA A 49 -2.26 -0.89 -17.66
C ALA A 49 -3.25 -0.06 -16.82
N SER A 50 -4.56 -0.35 -16.92
CA SER A 50 -5.57 0.33 -16.10
C SER A 50 -5.36 0.04 -14.60
N TYR A 51 -5.03 -1.21 -14.24
CA TYR A 51 -4.70 -1.59 -12.88
C TYR A 51 -3.42 -0.93 -12.41
N PHE A 52 -2.37 -0.87 -13.24
CA PHE A 52 -1.11 -0.20 -12.91
C PHE A 52 -1.31 1.28 -12.55
N TRP A 53 -2.00 2.04 -13.41
CA TRP A 53 -2.23 3.46 -13.18
C TRP A 53 -3.18 3.72 -12.01
N ALA A 54 -4.29 2.99 -11.92
CA ALA A 54 -5.24 3.16 -10.83
C ALA A 54 -4.60 2.82 -9.47
N THR A 55 -3.88 1.70 -9.41
CA THR A 55 -3.13 1.29 -8.21
C THR A 55 -2.09 2.33 -7.87
N GLY A 56 -1.29 2.76 -8.83
CA GLY A 56 -0.21 3.70 -8.57
C GLY A 56 -0.69 5.09 -8.13
N ILE A 57 -1.73 5.63 -8.76
CA ILE A 57 -2.33 6.90 -8.34
C ILE A 57 -2.82 6.83 -6.89
N LEU A 58 -3.50 5.77 -6.50
CA LEU A 58 -3.96 5.63 -5.11
C LEU A 58 -2.77 5.43 -4.14
N SER A 59 -1.76 4.68 -4.56
CA SER A 59 -0.57 4.35 -3.75
C SER A 59 0.25 5.59 -3.43
N ALA A 60 0.19 6.60 -4.31
CA ALA A 60 0.80 7.90 -4.06
C ALA A 60 0.28 8.58 -2.77
N PHE A 61 -0.89 8.19 -2.26
CA PHE A 61 -1.55 8.82 -1.11
C PHE A 61 -1.82 7.89 0.08
N LEU A 62 -2.11 6.61 -0.14
CA LEU A 62 -2.74 5.72 0.86
C LEU A 62 -1.81 4.70 1.54
N ASP A 63 -0.54 4.60 1.15
CA ASP A 63 0.41 3.49 1.43
C ASP A 63 0.29 2.31 0.45
N ASN A 64 1.43 1.67 0.17
CA ASN A 64 1.55 0.59 -0.81
C ASN A 64 0.77 -0.66 -0.41
N ALA A 65 0.82 -1.06 0.86
CA ALA A 65 0.19 -2.29 1.32
C ALA A 65 -1.36 -2.24 1.24
N PRO A 66 -2.04 -1.22 1.80
CA PRO A 66 -3.49 -1.12 1.66
C PRO A 66 -3.92 -0.91 0.21
N THR A 67 -3.14 -0.18 -0.58
CA THR A 67 -3.43 0.02 -2.00
C THR A 67 -3.33 -1.29 -2.79
N TYR A 68 -2.28 -2.08 -2.57
CA TYR A 68 -2.11 -3.39 -3.18
C TYR A 68 -3.31 -4.31 -2.89
N LEU A 69 -3.70 -4.44 -1.63
CA LEU A 69 -4.84 -5.30 -1.25
C LEU A 69 -6.16 -4.83 -1.87
N THR A 70 -6.37 -3.52 -1.96
CA THR A 70 -7.57 -2.91 -2.57
C THR A 70 -7.73 -3.36 -4.03
N PHE A 71 -6.67 -3.23 -4.83
CA PHE A 71 -6.73 -3.59 -6.24
C PHE A 71 -6.59 -5.09 -6.48
N LEU A 72 -5.92 -5.83 -5.60
CA LEU A 72 -5.92 -7.29 -5.62
C LEU A 72 -7.33 -7.84 -5.41
N ALA A 73 -8.04 -7.38 -4.37
CA ALA A 73 -9.43 -7.79 -4.10
C ALA A 73 -10.36 -7.44 -5.28
N THR A 74 -10.18 -6.24 -5.85
CA THR A 74 -10.91 -5.78 -7.05
C THR A 74 -10.68 -6.69 -8.25
N ALA A 75 -9.42 -7.03 -8.53
CA ALA A 75 -9.04 -7.89 -9.65
C ALA A 75 -9.55 -9.33 -9.46
N MET A 76 -9.39 -9.88 -8.25
CA MET A 76 -9.92 -11.19 -7.88
C MET A 76 -11.43 -11.26 -8.11
N GLY A 77 -12.17 -10.26 -7.65
CA GLY A 77 -13.61 -10.15 -7.88
C GLY A 77 -13.99 -10.07 -9.35
N SER A 78 -13.26 -9.23 -10.11
CA SER A 78 -13.51 -9.02 -11.54
C SER A 78 -13.21 -10.26 -12.39
N LEU A 79 -12.25 -11.09 -11.96
CA LEU A 79 -11.81 -12.29 -12.67
C LEU A 79 -12.47 -13.58 -12.14
N GLY A 80 -13.28 -13.49 -11.08
CA GLY A 80 -13.90 -14.66 -10.44
C GLY A 80 -12.89 -15.58 -9.75
N ILE A 81 -11.79 -15.02 -9.22
CA ILE A 81 -10.73 -15.75 -8.53
C ILE A 81 -10.97 -15.65 -7.01
N GLU A 82 -11.21 -16.78 -6.36
CA GLU A 82 -11.51 -16.84 -4.92
C GLU A 82 -10.27 -16.75 -4.04
N GLU A 83 -9.16 -17.37 -4.46
CA GLU A 83 -7.91 -17.41 -3.71
C GLU A 83 -6.80 -16.62 -4.42
N ALA A 84 -6.00 -15.86 -3.66
CA ALA A 84 -4.94 -15.01 -4.22
C ALA A 84 -3.92 -15.82 -5.06
N VAL A 85 -3.68 -17.09 -4.73
CA VAL A 85 -2.81 -17.97 -5.53
C VAL A 85 -3.33 -18.18 -6.95
N GLY A 86 -4.65 -18.12 -7.16
CA GLY A 86 -5.25 -18.21 -8.50
C GLY A 86 -4.86 -17.04 -9.41
N MET A 87 -4.41 -15.91 -8.86
CA MET A 87 -3.88 -14.80 -9.67
C MET A 87 -2.58 -15.16 -10.39
N THR A 88 -1.86 -16.20 -9.97
CA THR A 88 -0.60 -16.64 -10.58
C THR A 88 -0.78 -17.82 -11.54
N THR A 89 -1.99 -18.35 -11.68
CA THR A 89 -2.23 -19.58 -12.47
C THR A 89 -2.75 -19.33 -13.88
N ASN A 90 -3.06 -18.06 -14.21
CA ASN A 90 -3.53 -17.64 -15.52
C ASN A 90 -2.68 -16.46 -16.00
N ALA A 91 -2.18 -16.52 -17.24
CA ALA A 91 -1.35 -15.48 -17.85
C ALA A 91 -2.00 -14.07 -17.80
N GLN A 92 -3.32 -13.98 -17.99
CA GLN A 92 -4.02 -12.69 -17.90
C GLN A 92 -4.05 -12.15 -16.47
N ALA A 93 -4.36 -13.01 -15.49
CA ALA A 93 -4.41 -12.64 -14.09
C ALA A 93 -3.01 -12.27 -13.56
N GLU A 94 -1.98 -12.98 -14.01
CA GLU A 94 -0.59 -12.71 -13.68
C GLU A 94 -0.16 -11.32 -14.18
N GLN A 95 -0.51 -10.94 -15.41
CA GLN A 95 -0.22 -9.61 -15.93
C GLN A 95 -0.93 -8.51 -15.13
N VAL A 96 -2.17 -8.73 -14.71
CA VAL A 96 -2.90 -7.81 -13.83
C VAL A 96 -2.21 -7.72 -12.47
N LEU A 97 -1.82 -8.85 -11.88
CA LEU A 97 -1.09 -8.91 -10.61
C LEU A 97 0.24 -8.15 -10.67
N VAL A 98 0.98 -8.28 -11.77
CA VAL A 98 2.21 -7.51 -12.01
C VAL A 98 1.90 -6.02 -12.11
N GLY A 99 0.85 -5.64 -12.84
CA GLY A 99 0.41 -4.24 -12.94
C GLY A 99 0.10 -3.62 -11.58
N ILE A 100 -0.66 -4.34 -10.74
CA ILE A 100 -0.97 -3.91 -9.36
C ILE A 100 0.32 -3.80 -8.53
N SER A 101 1.16 -4.83 -8.56
CA SER A 101 2.40 -4.87 -7.78
C SER A 101 3.35 -3.72 -8.13
N ALA A 102 3.58 -3.51 -9.43
CA ALA A 102 4.44 -2.44 -9.94
C ALA A 102 3.84 -1.05 -9.67
N GLY A 103 2.53 -0.89 -9.86
CA GLY A 103 1.83 0.37 -9.58
C GLY A 103 1.96 0.77 -8.12
N ALA A 104 1.67 -0.16 -7.20
CA ALA A 104 1.78 0.07 -5.76
C ALA A 104 3.21 0.49 -5.37
N VAL A 105 4.22 -0.27 -5.80
CA VAL A 105 5.60 -0.02 -5.38
C VAL A 105 6.19 1.24 -6.00
N PHE A 106 6.07 1.43 -7.33
CA PHE A 106 6.76 2.53 -8.02
C PHE A 106 6.15 3.90 -7.72
N MET A 107 4.86 3.98 -7.45
CA MET A 107 4.17 5.26 -7.23
C MET A 107 3.97 5.58 -5.74
N GLY A 108 4.15 4.60 -4.86
CA GLY A 108 4.16 4.79 -3.41
C GLY A 108 5.13 5.83 -2.86
N ALA A 109 6.22 6.09 -3.59
CA ALA A 109 7.24 7.03 -3.17
C ALA A 109 7.04 8.45 -3.72
N MET A 110 5.94 8.73 -4.43
CA MET A 110 5.71 10.04 -5.06
C MET A 110 5.37 11.15 -4.06
N THR A 111 4.90 10.82 -2.85
CA THR A 111 4.59 11.81 -1.80
C THR A 111 5.17 11.38 -0.45
N TYR A 112 5.17 12.32 0.51
CA TYR A 112 5.59 12.02 1.89
C TYR A 112 4.63 11.11 2.66
N ILE A 113 3.37 11.03 2.24
CA ILE A 113 2.36 10.17 2.88
C ILE A 113 2.18 8.83 2.15
N GLY A 114 2.74 8.70 0.95
CA GLY A 114 2.57 7.51 0.11
C GLY A 114 3.23 6.25 0.67
N ASN A 115 4.16 6.36 1.64
CA ASN A 115 4.64 5.20 2.40
C ASN A 115 5.24 5.59 3.76
N GLY A 116 5.30 4.61 4.67
CA GLY A 116 5.88 4.76 6.01
C GLY A 116 7.31 5.33 6.06
N PRO A 117 8.29 4.82 5.29
CA PRO A 117 9.65 5.37 5.24
C PRO A 117 9.70 6.86 4.88
N ASN A 118 8.95 7.30 3.86
CA ASN A 118 8.89 8.72 3.46
C ASN A 118 8.31 9.59 4.58
N PHE A 119 7.24 9.11 5.23
CA PHE A 119 6.61 9.81 6.35
C PHE A 119 7.58 9.95 7.53
N MET A 120 8.33 8.90 7.84
CA MET A 120 9.34 8.90 8.91
C MET A 120 10.49 9.89 8.62
N VAL A 121 10.99 9.93 7.38
CA VAL A 121 12.02 10.91 6.99
C VAL A 121 11.50 12.35 7.12
N LYS A 122 10.25 12.61 6.72
CA LYS A 122 9.61 13.91 6.90
C LYS A 122 9.52 14.28 8.39
N ALA A 123 9.06 13.37 9.25
CA ALA A 123 8.92 13.62 10.69
C ALA A 123 10.27 13.94 11.35
N ILE A 124 11.33 13.20 11.04
CA ILE A 124 12.68 13.43 11.57
C ILE A 124 13.23 14.80 11.13
N ALA A 125 13.02 15.16 9.85
CA ALA A 125 13.47 16.44 9.32
C ALA A 125 12.73 17.61 9.97
N GLU A 126 11.41 17.51 10.14
CA GLU A 126 10.58 18.53 10.81
C GLU A 126 10.95 18.67 12.29
N GLU A 127 11.21 17.56 13.01
CA GLU A 127 11.71 17.57 14.38
C GLU A 127 13.09 18.25 14.50
N SER A 128 13.91 18.12 13.46
CA SER A 128 15.23 18.78 13.35
C SER A 128 15.15 20.25 12.90
N GLY A 129 13.94 20.81 12.71
CA GLY A 129 13.73 22.18 12.25
C GLY A 129 14.01 22.40 10.75
N ILE A 130 14.14 21.32 9.96
CA ILE A 130 14.35 21.39 8.52
C ILE A 130 12.98 21.42 7.83
N ARG A 131 12.71 22.50 7.10
CA ARG A 131 11.46 22.64 6.33
C ARG A 131 11.46 21.69 5.13
N MET A 132 10.51 20.77 5.11
CA MET A 132 10.31 19.85 3.99
C MET A 132 9.51 20.50 2.84
N PRO A 133 9.81 20.18 1.57
CA PRO A 133 8.97 20.52 0.44
C PRO A 133 7.53 20.01 0.60
N SER A 134 6.58 20.68 -0.05
CA SER A 134 5.17 20.25 -0.12
C SER A 134 4.91 19.41 -1.36
#